data_AF-A0A3A1QZG1-F1
#
_entry.id   AF-A0A3A1QZG1-F1
#
_cell.length_a   1.000
_cell.length_b   1.000
_cell.length_c   1.000
_cell.angle_alpha   90.00
_cell.angle_beta   90.00
_cell.angle_gamma   90.00
#
_symmetry.space_group_name_H-M   'P 1'
#
loop_
_entity.id
_entity.type
_entity.pdbx_description
1 polymer ?
#
loop_
_entity_poly.entity_id
_entity_poly.type
_entity_poly.pdbx_seq_one_letter_code
_entity_poly.pdbx_strand_id
1 'polypeptide(L)'
;MSLFKSPLQKNLIKLKRNLYLAKSDPEFFEKYLLYKDPHSPEAHYYLAKKWEEEGVLMKAYLHYQKACHPDSPHYYQAKSACRSLKILIEHDNSSPYTLAKKKTLQLITIIVSLILLNLLTLLIIL
;
A
#
# COMPACT_ATOMS: atom_id res chain seq x y z
N MET A 1 -10.86 -7.93 -40.98
CA MET A 1 -11.29 -8.30 -39.62
C MET A 1 -10.87 -9.74 -39.36
N SER A 2 -10.00 -9.99 -38.38
CA SER A 2 -9.61 -11.36 -38.01
C SER A 2 -10.81 -12.08 -37.39
N LEU A 3 -11.19 -13.23 -37.94
CA LEU A 3 -12.25 -14.10 -37.39
C LEU A 3 -11.79 -14.84 -36.13
N PHE A 4 -10.48 -14.86 -35.85
CA PHE A 4 -9.90 -15.54 -34.68
C PHE A 4 -9.52 -14.52 -33.61
N LYS A 5 -10.22 -14.58 -32.47
CA LYS A 5 -9.81 -13.87 -31.25
C LYS A 5 -8.65 -14.62 -30.63
N SER A 6 -7.53 -13.93 -30.43
CA SER A 6 -6.37 -14.50 -29.74
C SER A 6 -6.78 -14.90 -28.31
N PRO A 7 -6.36 -16.07 -27.80
CA PRO A 7 -6.62 -16.47 -26.41
C PRO A 7 -6.09 -15.44 -25.40
N LEU A 8 -5.02 -14.72 -25.76
CA LEU A 8 -4.46 -13.65 -24.93
C LEU A 8 -5.44 -12.48 -24.72
N GLN A 9 -6.32 -12.20 -25.69
CA GLN A 9 -7.33 -11.14 -25.55
C GLN A 9 -8.34 -11.42 -24.44
N LYS A 10 -8.56 -12.69 -24.05
CA LYS A 10 -9.51 -13.03 -22.98
C LYS A 10 -9.06 -12.49 -21.62
N ASN A 11 -7.75 -12.37 -21.41
CA ASN A 11 -7.16 -11.92 -20.15
C ASN A 11 -6.76 -10.45 -20.16
N LEU A 12 -6.97 -9.75 -21.28
CA LEU A 12 -6.62 -8.35 -21.46
C LEU A 12 -7.87 -7.47 -21.29
N ILE A 13 -7.80 -6.57 -20.32
CA ILE A 13 -8.81 -5.54 -20.10
C ILE A 13 -8.32 -4.27 -20.79
N LYS A 14 -9.15 -3.72 -21.67
CA LYS A 14 -8.89 -2.41 -22.27
C LYS A 14 -9.10 -1.33 -21.21
N LEU A 15 -8.10 -0.48 -21.00
CA LEU A 15 -8.17 0.66 -20.09
C LEU A 15 -8.62 1.91 -20.85
N LYS A 16 -7.69 2.57 -21.55
CA LYS A 16 -7.92 3.81 -22.30
C LYS A 16 -7.06 3.84 -23.57
N ARG A 17 -7.61 4.35 -24.69
CA ARG A 17 -6.95 4.36 -26.01
C ARG A 17 -6.50 2.95 -26.43
N ASN A 18 -5.21 2.76 -26.69
CA ASN A 18 -4.60 1.49 -27.08
C ASN A 18 -3.88 0.79 -25.91
N LEU A 19 -4.18 1.18 -24.66
CA LEU A 19 -3.63 0.56 -23.47
C LEU A 19 -4.49 -0.62 -23.03
N TYR A 20 -3.85 -1.77 -22.91
CA TYR A 20 -4.44 -3.01 -22.42
C TYR A 20 -3.69 -3.46 -21.18
N LEU A 21 -4.41 -4.01 -20.21
CA LEU A 21 -3.88 -4.49 -18.96
C LEU A 21 -4.23 -5.96 -18.78
N ALA A 22 -3.21 -6.79 -18.54
CA ALA A 22 -3.40 -8.20 -18.27
C ALA A 22 -3.85 -8.41 -16.83
N LYS A 23 -4.87 -9.24 -16.60
CA LYS A 23 -5.34 -9.60 -15.24
C LYS A 23 -4.26 -10.25 -14.35
N SER A 24 -3.22 -10.81 -14.97
CA SER A 24 -2.08 -11.43 -14.28
C SER A 24 -1.01 -10.43 -13.83
N ASP A 25 -1.15 -9.14 -14.14
CA ASP A 25 -0.21 -8.11 -13.70
C ASP A 25 -0.27 -7.98 -12.16
N PRO A 26 0.86 -8.08 -11.43
CA PRO A 26 0.88 -7.93 -9.98
C PRO A 26 0.38 -6.55 -9.50
N GLU A 27 0.45 -5.54 -10.36
CA GLU A 27 -0.03 -4.18 -10.10
C GLU A 27 -1.36 -3.90 -10.81
N PHE A 28 -2.10 -4.95 -11.19
CA PHE A 28 -3.33 -4.83 -11.96
C PHE A 28 -4.30 -3.81 -11.36
N PHE A 29 -4.63 -3.94 -10.08
CA PHE A 29 -5.62 -3.08 -9.42
C PHE A 29 -5.12 -1.64 -9.22
N GLU A 30 -3.81 -1.43 -9.05
CA GLU A 30 -3.21 -0.10 -8.96
C GLU A 30 -3.35 0.65 -10.30
N LYS A 31 -2.98 -0.03 -11.40
CA LYS A 31 -3.12 0.51 -12.76
C LYS A 31 -4.59 0.66 -13.15
N TYR A 32 -5.47 -0.22 -12.69
CA TYR A 32 -6.90 -0.13 -12.92
C TYR A 32 -7.48 1.14 -12.32
N LEU A 33 -7.17 1.43 -11.04
CA LEU A 33 -7.59 2.65 -10.36
C LEU A 33 -7.04 3.90 -11.08
N LEU A 34 -5.78 3.86 -11.51
CA LEU A 34 -5.13 5.02 -12.13
C LEU A 34 -5.70 5.36 -13.52
N TYR A 35 -5.96 4.34 -14.34
CA TYR A 35 -6.20 4.54 -15.77
C TYR A 35 -7.64 4.29 -16.22
N LYS A 36 -8.44 3.56 -15.43
CA LYS A 36 -9.80 3.18 -15.83
C LYS A 36 -10.85 3.72 -14.89
N ASP A 37 -10.79 3.39 -13.61
CA ASP A 37 -11.80 3.82 -12.64
C ASP A 37 -11.19 4.04 -11.24
N PRO A 38 -10.92 5.30 -10.86
CA PRO A 38 -10.33 5.64 -9.56
C PRO A 38 -11.21 5.36 -8.34
N HIS A 39 -12.51 5.09 -8.54
CA HIS A 39 -13.47 4.89 -7.44
C HIS A 39 -13.97 3.45 -7.37
N SER A 40 -13.37 2.54 -8.14
CA SER A 40 -13.78 1.14 -8.19
C SER A 40 -13.64 0.48 -6.81
N PRO A 41 -14.75 0.08 -6.17
CA PRO A 41 -14.70 -0.47 -4.82
C PRO A 41 -14.04 -1.86 -4.78
N GLU A 42 -14.15 -2.64 -5.86
CA GLU A 42 -13.46 -3.91 -6.04
C GLU A 42 -11.94 -3.72 -6.06
N ALA A 43 -11.44 -2.76 -6.85
CA ALA A 43 -10.02 -2.49 -6.92
C ALA A 43 -9.47 -1.96 -5.59
N HIS A 44 -10.25 -1.13 -4.89
CA HIS A 44 -9.92 -0.71 -3.53
C HIS A 44 -9.85 -1.88 -2.54
N TYR A 45 -10.74 -2.88 -2.64
CA TYR A 45 -10.74 -4.06 -1.78
C TYR A 45 -9.48 -4.91 -1.95
N TYR A 46 -9.13 -5.26 -3.20
CA TYR A 46 -7.96 -6.08 -3.46
C TYR A 46 -6.64 -5.37 -3.11
N LEU A 47 -6.57 -4.07 -3.37
CA LEU A 47 -5.40 -3.28 -2.98
C LEU A 47 -5.28 -3.18 -1.46
N ALA A 48 -6.39 -3.05 -0.73
CA ALA A 48 -6.40 -3.07 0.73
C ALA A 48 -5.86 -4.39 1.28
N LYS A 49 -6.30 -5.52 0.71
CA LYS A 49 -5.82 -6.86 1.08
C LYS A 49 -4.31 -7.03 0.88
N LYS A 50 -3.77 -6.54 -0.25
CA LYS A 50 -2.32 -6.52 -0.50
C LYS A 50 -1.58 -5.72 0.57
N TRP A 51 -2.05 -4.52 0.91
CA TRP A 51 -1.43 -3.70 1.97
C TRP A 51 -1.55 -4.33 3.36
N GLU A 52 -2.63 -5.07 3.62
CA GLU A 52 -2.82 -5.82 4.86
C GLU A 52 -1.81 -6.96 4.96
N GLU A 53 -1.60 -7.72 3.88
CA GLU A 53 -0.57 -8.78 3.79
C GLU A 53 0.86 -8.21 3.95
N GLU A 54 1.11 -7.00 3.43
CA GLU A 54 2.38 -6.27 3.62
C GLU A 54 2.54 -5.64 5.03
N GLY A 55 1.52 -5.74 5.88
CA GLY A 55 1.54 -5.19 7.25
C GLY A 55 1.37 -3.67 7.34
N VAL A 56 1.06 -3.00 6.23
CA VAL A 56 0.84 -1.53 6.20
C VAL A 56 -0.62 -1.21 6.55
N LEU A 57 -0.99 -1.48 7.80
CA LEU A 57 -2.38 -1.51 8.27
C LEU A 57 -3.15 -0.20 8.02
N MET A 58 -2.50 0.96 8.19
CA MET A 58 -3.15 2.25 7.96
C MET A 58 -3.54 2.46 6.49
N LYS A 59 -2.69 2.05 5.54
CA LYS A 59 -3.02 2.10 4.11
C LYS A 59 -4.13 1.12 3.79
N ALA A 60 -4.03 -0.11 4.30
CA ALA A 60 -5.07 -1.12 4.13
C ALA A 60 -6.43 -0.61 4.61
N TYR A 61 -6.49 0.00 5.80
CA TYR A 61 -7.70 0.59 6.36
C TYR A 61 -8.34 1.65 5.45
N LEU A 62 -7.55 2.60 4.94
CA LEU A 62 -8.05 3.64 4.05
C LEU A 62 -8.60 3.07 2.74
N HIS A 63 -7.97 2.04 2.18
CA HIS A 63 -8.46 1.38 0.97
C HIS A 63 -9.71 0.54 1.25
N TYR A 64 -9.79 -0.20 2.37
CA TYR A 64 -11.02 -0.91 2.75
C TYR A 64 -12.19 0.06 3.00
N GLN A 65 -11.93 1.25 3.54
CA GLN A 65 -12.95 2.27 3.73
C GLN A 65 -13.57 2.71 2.40
N LYS A 66 -12.74 2.88 1.36
CA LYS A 66 -13.22 3.19 0.00
C LYS A 66 -13.96 2.01 -0.65
N ALA A 67 -13.54 0.78 -0.33
CA ALA A 67 -14.21 -0.43 -0.80
C ALA A 67 -15.58 -0.69 -0.14
N CYS A 68 -15.85 -0.05 1.01
CA CYS A 68 -17.10 -0.14 1.77
C CYS A 68 -18.24 0.68 1.12
N HIS A 69 -18.41 0.54 -0.19
CA HIS A 69 -19.49 1.16 -0.94
C HIS A 69 -20.70 0.20 -1.04
N PRO A 70 -21.96 0.66 -0.92
CA PRO A 70 -23.14 -0.22 -0.92
C PRO A 70 -23.24 -1.13 -2.14
N ASP A 71 -22.81 -0.66 -3.31
CA ASP A 71 -22.84 -1.39 -4.58
C ASP A 71 -21.65 -2.34 -4.75
N SER A 72 -20.74 -2.40 -3.77
CA SER A 72 -19.56 -3.25 -3.82
C SER A 72 -19.93 -4.71 -3.53
N PRO A 73 -19.49 -5.68 -4.35
CA PRO A 73 -19.65 -7.10 -4.03
C PRO A 73 -18.89 -7.49 -2.75
N HIS A 74 -17.91 -6.67 -2.35
CA HIS A 74 -17.07 -6.90 -1.17
C HIS A 74 -17.47 -6.03 0.02
N TYR A 75 -18.66 -5.41 0.02
CA TYR A 75 -19.08 -4.48 1.08
C TYR A 75 -18.93 -5.06 2.49
N TYR A 76 -19.50 -6.24 2.74
CA TYR A 76 -19.46 -6.86 4.07
C TYR A 76 -18.04 -7.28 4.48
N GLN A 77 -17.25 -7.77 3.52
CA GLN A 77 -15.85 -8.17 3.74
C GLN A 77 -14.99 -6.96 4.09
N ALA A 78 -15.09 -5.90 3.28
CA ALA A 78 -14.39 -4.64 3.52
C ALA A 78 -14.79 -4.00 4.85
N LYS A 79 -16.09 -3.97 5.17
CA LYS A 79 -16.60 -3.41 6.44
C LYS A 79 -16.10 -4.19 7.65
N SER A 80 -16.07 -5.52 7.56
CA SER A 80 -15.52 -6.38 8.61
C SER A 80 -14.02 -6.12 8.79
N ALA A 81 -13.25 -6.14 7.70
CA ALA A 81 -11.81 -5.87 7.71
C ALA A 81 -11.49 -4.47 8.28
N CYS A 82 -12.24 -3.44 7.88
CA CYS A 82 -12.12 -2.09 8.44
C CYS A 82 -12.27 -2.08 9.97
N ARG A 83 -13.25 -2.81 10.52
CA ARG A 83 -13.48 -2.86 11.97
C ARG A 83 -12.30 -3.53 12.68
N SER A 84 -11.84 -4.67 12.16
CA SER A 84 -10.70 -5.40 12.71
C SER A 84 -9.42 -4.55 12.69
N LEU A 85 -9.11 -3.93 11.55
CA LEU A 85 -7.95 -3.05 11.40
C LEU A 85 -8.03 -1.82 12.29
N LYS A 86 -9.21 -1.24 12.48
CA LYS A 86 -9.40 -0.09 13.37
C LYS A 86 -8.98 -0.43 14.79
N ILE A 87 -9.39 -1.59 15.32
CA ILE A 87 -9.02 -2.04 16.66
C ILE A 87 -7.50 -2.25 16.76
N LEU A 88 -6.89 -2.88 15.73
CA LEU A 88 -5.44 -3.10 15.69
C LEU A 88 -4.66 -1.77 15.66
N ILE A 89 -5.10 -0.81 14.84
CA ILE A 89 -4.49 0.52 14.73
C ILE A 89 -4.66 1.31 16.03
N GLU A 90 -5.83 1.26 16.67
CA GLU A 90 -6.06 1.92 17.97
C GLU A 90 -5.19 1.31 19.07
N HIS A 91 -5.01 -0.01 19.08
CA HIS A 91 -4.11 -0.70 20.01
C HIS A 91 -2.63 -0.36 19.75
N ASP A 92 -2.20 -0.26 18.50
CA ASP A 92 -0.81 0.12 18.16
C ASP A 92 -0.53 1.60 18.49
N ASN A 93 -1.49 2.49 18.21
CA ASN A 93 -1.36 3.93 18.50
C ASN A 93 -1.44 4.27 19.99
N SER A 94 -2.12 3.44 20.79
CA SER A 94 -2.07 3.55 22.26
C SER A 94 -0.73 3.09 22.85
N SER A 95 0.20 2.62 22.00
CA SER A 95 1.64 2.62 22.24
C SER A 95 2.34 3.78 21.50
N PRO A 96 2.23 5.04 21.96
CA PRO A 96 2.89 6.20 21.34
C PRO A 96 4.44 6.15 21.40
N TYR A 97 5.00 5.06 21.92
CA TYR A 97 6.42 4.88 22.20
C TYR A 97 7.19 4.07 21.15
N THR A 98 6.55 3.50 20.11
CA THR A 98 7.24 2.56 19.20
C THR A 98 7.66 3.21 17.88
N LEU A 99 6.74 3.89 17.19
CA LEU A 99 7.01 4.42 15.84
C LEU A 99 7.88 5.70 15.86
N ALA A 100 7.60 6.62 16.80
CA ALA A 100 8.40 7.83 17.00
C ALA A 100 9.78 7.51 17.58
N LYS A 101 9.87 6.52 18.49
CA LYS A 101 11.13 6.08 19.11
C LYS A 101 12.08 5.42 18.11
N LYS A 102 11.57 4.64 17.14
CA LYS A 102 12.41 3.96 16.14
C LYS A 102 13.09 4.95 15.18
N LYS A 103 12.37 5.98 14.72
CA LYS A 103 12.96 7.05 13.88
C LYS A 103 13.92 7.96 14.66
N THR A 104 13.60 8.29 15.91
CA THR A 104 14.49 9.10 16.76
C THR A 104 15.76 8.34 17.15
N LEU A 105 15.69 7.03 17.43
CA LEU A 105 16.89 6.22 17.67
C LEU A 105 17.83 6.20 16.47
N GLN A 106 17.30 6.00 15.25
CA GLN A 106 18.11 5.98 14.04
C GLN A 106 18.82 7.33 13.81
N LEU A 107 18.12 8.45 14.00
CA LEU A 107 18.75 9.79 13.92
C LEU A 107 19.83 9.99 14.98
N ILE A 108 19.59 9.59 16.24
CA ILE A 108 20.59 9.69 17.32
C ILE A 108 21.83 8.86 16.98
N THR A 109 21.68 7.63 16.44
CA THR A 109 22.84 6.81 16.06
C THR A 109 23.69 7.45 14.97
N ILE A 110 23.06 8.13 14.00
CA ILE A 110 23.77 8.85 12.93
C ILE A 110 24.50 10.09 13.48
N ILE A 111 23.87 10.82 14.39
CA ILE A 111 24.49 12.01 15.00
C ILE A 111 25.69 11.61 15.87
N VAL A 112 25.55 10.57 16.69
CA VAL A 112 26.64 10.08 17.55
C VAL A 112 27.81 9.56 16.71
N SER A 113 27.55 8.84 15.61
CA SER A 113 28.62 8.35 14.74
C SER A 113 29.37 9.51 14.06
N LEU A 114 28.67 10.56 13.63
CA LEU A 114 29.28 11.77 13.07
C LEU A 114 30.18 12.49 14.08
N ILE A 115 29.72 12.64 15.33
CA ILE A 115 30.50 13.28 16.40
C ILE A 115 31.78 12.49 16.71
N LEU A 116 31.69 11.15 16.79
CA LEU A 116 32.84 10.28 17.02
C LEU A 116 33.88 10.40 15.89
N LEU A 117 33.43 10.43 14.64
CA LEU A 117 34.30 10.62 13.48
C LEU A 117 35.01 11.97 13.51
N ASN A 118 34.31 13.03 13.92
CA ASN A 118 34.85 14.37 14.01
C ASN A 118 35.88 14.50 15.15
N LEU A 119 35.67 13.80 16.27
CA LEU A 119 36.65 13.73 17.37
C LEU A 119 37.92 12.97 16.99
N LEU A 120 37.76 11.86 16.27
CA LEU A 120 38.87 11.00 15.85
C LEU A 120 39.76 11.69 14.82
N THR A 121 39.17 12.45 13.89
CA THR A 121 39.93 13.28 12.94
C THR A 121 40.69 14.40 13.62
N LEU A 122 40.11 15.05 14.62
CA LEU A 122 40.76 16.12 15.39
C LEU A 122 41.98 15.60 16.18
N LEU A 123 41.91 14.36 16.68
CA LEU A 123 42.99 13.68 17.41
C LEU A 123 44.14 13.24 16.49
N ILE A 124 43.89 13.04 15.19
CA ILE A 124 44.93 12.73 14.19
C ILE A 124 45.63 14.01 13.70
N ILE A 125 44.93 15.14 13.71
CA ILE A 125 45.44 16.44 13.23
C ILE A 125 46.23 17.17 14.32
N LEU A 126 45.95 16.89 15.60
CA LEU A 126 46.66 17.43 16.77
C LEU A 126 47.91 16.61 17.09
#